data_AF-A0A7V1IH55-F1
#
_entry.id   AF-A0A7V1IH55-F1
#
_cell.length_a   1.000
_cell.length_b   1.000
_cell.length_c   1.000
_cell.angle_alpha   90.00
_cell.angle_beta   90.00
_cell.angle_gamma   90.00
#
_symmetry.space_group_name_H-M   'P 1'
#
loop_
_entity.id
_entity.type
_entity.pdbx_description
1 polymer ?
#
loop_
_entity_poly.entity_id
_entity_poly.type
_entity_poly.pdbx_seq_one_letter_code
_entity_poly.pdbx_strand_id
1 'polypeptide(L)'
;MRSRSIRRRGGRSGRTGRLGPPALLLLSILASGMLGPVGGSAEPSPATAPAPDERTTRKRPALACEEDATLAAGRPDPALFSAEASKGVRAFWCERYDPNGRTTRAGPYLEIEADGSVRTRATYVDSRLAGPVTIRYRDGAVFLEGFLEEGEWSGPLTIFHPNGTPWFEARFDAGHLEGGFRTRYPDGALESETRFQHGREDGLARSFYPTAMGGRLKSEVHVEADQLMGEHRLLDRSGRLVRSNRRGDAPASWSRSASVPAD
;
A
#
# COMPACT_ATOMS: atom_id res chain seq x y z
N MET A 1 12.12 59.15 13.44
CA MET A 1 12.93 58.20 12.64
C MET A 1 12.10 56.94 12.43
N ARG A 2 11.72 56.63 11.17
CA ARG A 2 10.79 55.54 10.84
C ARG A 2 11.55 54.25 10.50
N SER A 3 11.03 53.16 11.06
CA SER A 3 11.44 51.77 10.98
C SER A 3 11.49 51.21 9.55
N ARG A 4 12.47 50.35 9.25
CA ARG A 4 12.42 49.43 8.10
C ARG A 4 12.86 48.03 8.52
N SER A 5 11.89 47.13 8.66
CA SER A 5 12.10 45.68 8.68
C SER A 5 12.04 45.17 7.23
N ILE A 6 13.10 44.50 6.78
CA ILE A 6 13.12 43.83 5.46
C ILE A 6 12.75 42.36 5.69
N ARG A 7 11.64 41.96 5.07
CA ARG A 7 11.11 40.60 5.06
C ARG A 7 12.02 39.66 4.27
N ARG A 8 12.35 38.51 4.86
CA ARG A 8 12.89 37.32 4.17
C ARG A 8 11.85 36.80 3.16
N ARG A 9 12.22 36.71 1.88
CA ARG A 9 11.48 35.94 0.86
C ARG A 9 11.92 34.47 0.94
N GLY A 10 11.04 33.62 1.45
CA GLY A 10 11.13 32.17 1.25
C GLY A 10 10.51 31.80 -0.09
N GLY A 11 11.33 31.35 -1.04
CA GLY A 11 10.85 30.73 -2.28
C GLY A 11 10.43 29.29 -2.02
N ARG A 12 9.14 28.99 -2.16
CA ARG A 12 8.62 27.61 -2.13
C ARG A 12 8.54 27.08 -3.56
N SER A 13 9.34 26.05 -3.83
CA SER A 13 9.37 25.23 -5.03
C SER A 13 7.99 24.65 -5.35
N GLY A 14 7.52 24.82 -6.58
CA GLY A 14 6.30 24.24 -7.12
C GLY A 14 6.53 22.77 -7.49
N ARG A 15 5.85 21.86 -6.78
CA ARG A 15 5.88 20.42 -7.02
C ARG A 15 5.17 20.05 -8.34
N THR A 16 5.80 19.14 -9.05
CA THR A 16 5.47 18.52 -10.34
C THR A 16 4.12 17.78 -10.33
N GLY A 17 3.47 17.67 -11.49
CA GLY A 17 2.27 16.87 -11.73
C GLY A 17 2.53 15.36 -11.80
N ARG A 18 3.39 14.84 -10.91
CA ARG A 18 3.49 13.41 -10.63
C ARG A 18 2.63 13.12 -9.39
N LEU A 19 2.25 11.86 -9.21
CA LEU A 19 1.67 11.37 -7.96
C LEU A 19 2.39 12.01 -6.76
N GLY A 20 1.61 12.48 -5.79
CA GLY A 20 2.18 13.14 -4.62
C GLY A 20 3.23 12.24 -3.95
N PRO A 21 4.25 12.82 -3.29
CA PRO A 21 5.27 12.05 -2.57
C PRO A 21 4.72 10.95 -1.63
N PRO A 22 3.57 11.11 -0.91
CA PRO A 22 3.03 10.00 -0.14
C PRO A 22 2.49 8.86 -1.01
N ALA A 23 1.88 9.16 -2.17
CA ALA A 23 1.33 8.15 -3.07
C ALA A 23 2.44 7.34 -3.76
N LEU A 24 3.53 7.99 -4.18
CA LEU A 24 4.70 7.31 -4.76
C LEU A 24 5.43 6.41 -3.75
N LEU A 25 5.55 6.86 -2.49
CA LEU A 25 6.15 6.05 -1.43
C LEU A 25 5.28 4.83 -1.14
N LEU A 26 3.95 5.01 -1.07
CA LEU A 26 3.00 3.91 -0.86
C LEU A 26 3.06 2.88 -2.00
N LEU A 27 3.11 3.35 -3.25
CA LEU A 27 3.28 2.52 -4.43
C LEU A 27 4.56 1.69 -4.38
N SER A 28 5.68 2.31 -3.98
CA SER A 28 6.94 1.58 -3.85
C SER A 28 6.89 0.49 -2.77
N ILE A 29 6.18 0.73 -1.67
CA ILE A 29 6.02 -0.24 -0.58
C ILE A 29 5.12 -1.41 -1.00
N LEU A 30 4.02 -1.12 -1.71
CA LEU A 30 3.08 -2.15 -2.20
C LEU A 30 3.68 -2.99 -3.32
N ALA A 31 4.40 -2.37 -4.27
CA ALA A 31 5.05 -3.07 -5.38
C ALA A 31 6.30 -3.86 -4.94
N SER A 32 6.93 -3.47 -3.82
CA SER A 32 8.08 -4.20 -3.27
C SER A 32 7.67 -5.37 -2.37
N GLY A 33 6.39 -5.73 -2.31
CA GLY A 33 5.93 -6.92 -1.59
C GLY A 33 6.32 -6.93 -0.10
N MET A 34 6.51 -5.77 0.54
CA MET A 34 6.92 -5.71 1.95
C MET A 34 5.75 -5.95 2.91
N LEU A 35 5.05 -7.06 2.73
CA LEU A 35 4.70 -7.94 3.85
C LEU A 35 5.83 -8.96 3.95
N GLY A 36 7.03 -8.47 4.26
CA GLY A 36 8.23 -9.31 4.25
C GLY A 36 8.11 -10.44 5.27
N PRO A 37 8.60 -11.65 4.97
CA PRO A 37 8.94 -12.59 6.02
C PRO A 37 10.11 -11.99 6.81
N VAL A 38 9.88 -11.66 8.08
CA VAL A 38 10.99 -11.53 9.03
C VAL A 38 11.41 -12.96 9.37
N GLY A 39 12.65 -13.32 9.05
CA GLY A 39 13.20 -14.63 9.39
C GLY A 39 14.22 -15.08 8.36
N GLY A 40 15.47 -14.67 8.58
CA GLY A 40 16.61 -15.16 7.82
C GLY A 40 16.72 -16.68 7.93
N SER A 41 17.08 -17.29 6.81
CA SER A 41 17.51 -18.67 6.70
C SER A 41 18.67 -18.92 7.66
N ALA A 42 18.42 -19.63 8.75
CA ALA A 42 19.47 -20.30 9.51
C ALA A 42 19.47 -21.77 9.06
N GLU A 43 20.43 -22.13 8.22
CA GLU A 43 20.78 -23.53 7.97
C GLU A 43 21.14 -24.21 9.31
N PRO A 44 20.62 -25.40 9.63
CA PRO A 44 21.13 -26.17 10.75
C PRO A 44 22.43 -26.88 10.32
N SER A 45 23.55 -26.45 10.91
CA SER A 45 24.80 -27.22 10.95
C SER A 45 24.62 -28.46 11.87
N PRO A 46 25.21 -29.62 11.56
CA PRO A 46 24.88 -30.87 12.23
C PRO A 46 25.66 -31.01 13.54
N ALA A 47 24.95 -31.07 14.67
CA ALA A 47 25.53 -31.50 15.93
C ALA A 47 24.55 -32.42 16.68
N THR A 48 24.97 -33.69 16.74
CA THR A 48 24.63 -34.80 17.64
C THR A 48 23.40 -34.61 18.54
N ALA A 49 22.35 -35.38 18.23
CA ALA A 49 21.14 -35.51 19.03
C ALA A 49 21.42 -36.12 20.43
N PRO A 50 20.93 -35.52 21.52
CA PRO A 50 20.62 -36.28 22.74
C PRO A 50 19.28 -37.00 22.59
N ALA A 51 19.18 -38.18 23.22
CA ALA A 51 18.03 -39.09 23.19
C ALA A 51 16.71 -38.42 23.62
N PRO A 52 15.54 -38.88 23.11
CA PRO A 52 14.27 -38.23 23.37
C PRO A 52 13.79 -38.50 24.81
N ASP A 53 13.54 -37.41 25.55
CA ASP A 53 12.86 -37.45 26.85
C ASP A 53 11.33 -37.49 26.62
N GLU A 54 10.67 -38.51 27.19
CA GLU A 54 9.26 -38.89 26.99
C GLU A 54 8.23 -37.85 27.51
N ARG A 55 8.69 -36.67 27.96
CA ARG A 55 7.82 -35.58 28.45
C ARG A 55 7.47 -34.50 27.41
N THR A 56 7.94 -34.63 26.16
CA THR A 56 7.65 -33.70 25.06
C THR A 56 6.50 -34.12 24.13
N THR A 57 5.78 -35.18 24.50
CA THR A 57 4.60 -35.71 23.81
C THR A 57 3.33 -34.85 23.99
N ARG A 58 3.39 -33.59 23.55
CA ARG A 58 2.22 -32.84 23.02
C ARG A 58 2.66 -31.85 21.93
N LYS A 59 3.45 -32.30 20.95
CA LYS A 59 3.32 -31.72 19.61
C LYS A 59 1.99 -32.21 19.05
N ARG A 60 0.90 -31.50 19.39
CA ARG A 60 -0.41 -31.74 18.80
C ARG A 60 -0.23 -31.65 17.28
N PRO A 61 -0.63 -32.68 16.51
CA PRO A 61 -0.54 -32.60 15.08
C PRO A 61 -1.39 -31.42 14.59
N ALA A 62 -0.88 -30.74 13.58
CA ALA A 62 -1.44 -29.65 12.78
C ALA A 62 -2.90 -29.79 12.31
N LEU A 63 -3.61 -30.85 12.71
CA LEU A 63 -4.99 -31.16 12.33
C LEU A 63 -6.04 -30.23 12.98
N ALA A 64 -5.67 -29.39 13.95
CA ALA A 64 -6.64 -28.61 14.74
C ALA A 64 -6.96 -27.19 14.21
N CYS A 65 -6.54 -26.81 12.99
CA CYS A 65 -6.82 -25.47 12.46
C CYS A 65 -7.93 -25.41 11.40
N GLU A 66 -8.29 -26.53 10.77
CA GLU A 66 -9.26 -26.53 9.66
C GLU A 66 -10.73 -26.53 10.13
N GLU A 67 -11.04 -27.04 11.34
CA GLU A 67 -12.43 -27.13 11.83
C GLU A 67 -12.84 -25.98 12.78
N ASP A 68 -11.92 -25.37 13.53
CA ASP A 68 -12.24 -24.34 14.53
C ASP A 68 -12.23 -22.90 14.00
N ALA A 69 -11.61 -22.64 12.83
CA ALA A 69 -11.54 -21.28 12.27
C ALA A 69 -12.89 -20.80 11.70
N THR A 70 -13.76 -21.73 11.30
CA THR A 70 -15.12 -21.46 10.80
C THR A 70 -16.14 -21.18 11.90
N LEU A 71 -15.82 -21.43 13.18
CA LEU A 71 -16.74 -21.20 14.31
C LEU A 71 -16.45 -19.93 15.13
N ALA A 72 -15.46 -19.14 14.75
CA ALA A 72 -15.02 -18.01 15.57
C ALA A 72 -15.68 -16.68 15.18
N ALA A 73 -16.99 -16.57 15.48
CA ALA A 73 -17.55 -15.29 15.97
C ALA A 73 -17.03 -14.97 17.39
N GLY A 74 -16.27 -15.88 18.00
CA GLY A 74 -15.51 -15.71 19.24
C GLY A 74 -14.03 -15.41 19.01
N ARG A 75 -13.33 -14.98 20.07
CA ARG A 75 -11.87 -14.76 20.05
C ARG A 75 -11.15 -16.10 19.79
N PRO A 76 -10.21 -16.19 18.83
CA PRO A 76 -9.44 -17.41 18.58
C PRO A 76 -8.59 -17.77 19.81
N ASP A 77 -8.49 -19.07 20.14
CA ASP A 77 -7.67 -19.56 21.25
C ASP A 77 -6.17 -19.34 20.93
N PRO A 78 -5.46 -18.45 21.64
CA PRO A 78 -4.05 -18.15 21.38
C PRO A 78 -3.12 -19.35 21.51
N ALA A 79 -3.55 -20.44 22.18
CA ALA A 79 -2.75 -21.65 22.36
C ALA A 79 -2.63 -22.52 21.11
N LEU A 80 -3.43 -22.27 20.07
CA LEU A 80 -3.43 -23.04 18.81
C LEU A 80 -2.47 -22.52 17.74
N PHE A 81 -1.71 -21.46 18.04
CA PHE A 81 -0.97 -20.70 17.05
C PHE A 81 0.50 -20.50 17.44
N SER A 82 1.40 -20.59 16.45
CA SER A 82 2.80 -20.19 16.62
C SER A 82 2.88 -18.66 16.76
N ALA A 83 3.64 -18.17 17.76
CA ALA A 83 3.73 -16.74 18.08
C ALA A 83 5.12 -16.16 17.77
N GLU A 84 5.16 -15.06 17.03
CA GLU A 84 6.33 -14.16 16.93
C GLU A 84 5.91 -12.77 17.43
N ALA A 85 6.72 -12.19 18.32
CA ALA A 85 6.37 -10.98 19.05
C ALA A 85 7.22 -9.79 18.60
N SER A 86 6.57 -8.75 18.06
CA SER A 86 7.20 -7.47 17.71
C SER A 86 6.39 -6.34 18.30
N LYS A 87 6.97 -5.52 19.19
CA LYS A 87 6.38 -4.25 19.71
C LYS A 87 4.88 -4.34 20.10
N GLY A 88 4.49 -5.36 20.86
CA GLY A 88 3.10 -5.50 21.33
C GLY A 88 2.12 -6.08 20.32
N VAL A 89 2.57 -6.43 19.11
CA VAL A 89 1.82 -7.22 18.14
C VAL A 89 2.28 -8.67 18.23
N ARG A 90 1.31 -9.58 18.32
CA ARG A 90 1.52 -11.03 18.26
C ARG A 90 0.97 -11.56 16.94
N ALA A 91 1.83 -12.21 16.16
CA ALA A 91 1.42 -12.92 14.95
C ALA A 91 1.04 -14.36 15.30
N PHE A 92 0.05 -14.90 14.59
CA PHE A 92 -0.52 -16.21 14.80
C PHE A 92 -0.75 -16.89 13.44
N TRP A 93 -0.25 -18.12 13.29
CA TRP A 93 -0.46 -18.95 12.10
C TRP A 93 -0.51 -20.43 12.44
N CYS A 94 -1.00 -21.20 11.49
CA CYS A 94 -1.03 -22.66 11.54
C CYS A 94 0.11 -23.25 10.71
N GLU A 95 0.74 -24.29 11.23
CA GLU A 95 1.78 -25.07 10.57
C GLU A 95 1.28 -26.48 10.31
N ARG A 96 1.60 -27.04 9.13
CA ARG A 96 1.45 -28.45 8.76
C ARG A 96 2.82 -29.07 8.65
N TYR A 97 2.92 -30.34 9.04
CA TYR A 97 4.14 -31.14 8.95
C TYR A 97 3.90 -32.30 7.99
N ASP A 98 4.80 -32.50 7.04
CA ASP A 98 4.79 -33.69 6.20
C ASP A 98 5.55 -34.86 6.88
N PRO A 99 5.36 -36.12 6.42
CA PRO A 99 6.07 -37.28 6.96
C PRO A 99 7.61 -37.23 6.80
N ASN A 100 8.12 -36.34 5.93
CA ASN A 100 9.54 -36.15 5.69
C ASN A 100 10.14 -35.06 6.61
N GLY A 101 9.34 -34.48 7.50
CA GLY A 101 9.77 -33.45 8.45
C GLY A 101 9.76 -32.02 7.89
N ARG A 102 9.19 -31.79 6.70
CA ARG A 102 9.00 -30.43 6.15
C ARG A 102 7.82 -29.75 6.84
N THR A 103 8.03 -28.50 7.24
CA THR A 103 6.99 -27.64 7.81
C THR A 103 6.50 -26.65 6.77
N THR A 104 5.18 -26.53 6.61
CA THR A 104 4.55 -25.54 5.74
C THR A 104 3.47 -24.77 6.50
N ARG A 105 3.33 -23.46 6.28
CA ARG A 105 2.22 -22.70 6.87
C ARG A 105 0.98 -22.88 5.99
N ALA A 106 -0.16 -23.12 6.61
CA ALA A 106 -1.44 -23.28 5.90
C ALA A 106 -2.60 -22.93 6.81
N GLY A 107 -3.59 -22.20 6.31
CA GLY A 107 -4.76 -21.77 7.08
C GLY A 107 -4.66 -20.32 7.55
N PRO A 108 -5.44 -19.91 8.57
CA PRO A 108 -5.56 -18.51 8.94
C PRO A 108 -4.25 -17.91 9.45
N TYR A 109 -4.02 -16.65 9.09
CA TYR A 109 -2.98 -15.77 9.64
C TYR A 109 -3.62 -14.55 10.29
N LEU A 110 -3.25 -14.29 11.54
CA LEU A 110 -3.75 -13.17 12.31
C LEU A 110 -2.59 -12.41 12.96
N GLU A 111 -2.66 -11.08 12.93
CA GLU A 111 -1.87 -10.24 13.85
C GLU A 111 -2.81 -9.59 14.84
N ILE A 112 -2.47 -9.69 16.13
CA ILE A 112 -3.29 -9.21 17.24
C ILE A 112 -2.47 -8.21 18.06
N GLU A 113 -3.05 -7.05 18.34
CA GLU A 113 -2.47 -6.02 19.20
C GLU A 113 -2.51 -6.44 20.68
N ALA A 114 -1.80 -5.70 21.54
CA ALA A 114 -1.70 -6.02 22.97
C ALA A 114 -3.05 -5.98 23.71
N ASP A 115 -4.04 -5.24 23.20
CA ASP A 115 -5.40 -5.16 23.73
C ASP A 115 -6.34 -6.28 23.23
N GLY A 116 -5.83 -7.18 22.39
CA GLY A 116 -6.57 -8.29 21.81
C GLY A 116 -7.34 -7.96 20.54
N SER A 117 -7.24 -6.74 20.01
CA SER A 117 -7.83 -6.37 18.71
C SER A 117 -7.06 -6.97 17.53
N VAL A 118 -7.77 -7.39 16.49
CA VAL A 118 -7.15 -7.96 15.28
C VAL A 118 -6.70 -6.84 14.36
N ARG A 119 -5.38 -6.73 14.17
CA ARG A 119 -4.72 -5.79 13.26
C ARG A 119 -4.75 -6.29 11.83
N THR A 120 -4.39 -7.55 11.61
CA THR A 120 -4.24 -8.14 10.27
C THR A 120 -4.97 -9.47 10.21
N ARG A 121 -5.65 -9.73 9.10
CA ARG A 121 -6.24 -11.02 8.75
C ARG A 121 -5.83 -11.39 7.33
N ALA A 122 -5.29 -12.59 7.16
CA ALA A 122 -4.98 -13.19 5.87
C ALA A 122 -5.03 -14.73 5.99
N THR A 123 -4.61 -15.43 4.94
CA THR A 123 -4.54 -16.89 4.90
C THR A 123 -3.19 -17.31 4.31
N TYR A 124 -2.57 -18.33 4.87
CA TYR A 124 -1.46 -19.04 4.26
C TYR A 124 -1.95 -20.23 3.43
N VAL A 125 -1.36 -20.41 2.25
CA VAL A 125 -1.41 -21.62 1.43
C VAL A 125 0.01 -21.97 1.05
N ASP A 126 0.48 -23.16 1.40
CA ASP A 126 1.84 -23.63 1.13
C ASP A 126 2.94 -22.63 1.50
N SER A 127 2.84 -22.07 2.70
CA SER A 127 3.74 -21.05 3.26
C SER A 127 3.71 -19.67 2.58
N ARG A 128 2.81 -19.43 1.63
CA ARG A 128 2.60 -18.11 1.02
C ARG A 128 1.27 -17.52 1.42
N LEU A 129 1.21 -16.20 1.59
CA LEU A 129 -0.06 -15.53 1.82
C LEU A 129 -0.92 -15.58 0.55
N ALA A 130 -2.20 -15.89 0.70
CA ALA A 130 -3.13 -16.01 -0.40
C ALA A 130 -4.55 -15.64 0.05
N GLY A 131 -5.39 -15.28 -0.92
CA GLY A 131 -6.76 -14.90 -0.70
C GLY A 131 -6.91 -13.46 -0.18
N PRO A 132 -8.06 -13.15 0.43
CA PRO A 132 -8.36 -11.80 0.91
C PRO A 132 -7.46 -11.41 2.09
N VAL A 133 -7.00 -10.16 2.07
CA VAL A 133 -6.21 -9.54 3.13
C VAL A 133 -6.94 -8.31 3.66
N THR A 134 -7.04 -8.20 4.97
CA THR A 134 -7.55 -7.01 5.65
C THR A 134 -6.57 -6.56 6.72
N ILE A 135 -6.18 -5.28 6.69
CA ILE A 135 -5.38 -4.63 7.72
C ILE A 135 -6.21 -3.48 8.31
N ARG A 136 -6.17 -3.33 9.63
CA ARG A 136 -6.89 -2.30 10.38
C ARG A 136 -5.92 -1.30 11.01
N TYR A 137 -6.42 -0.09 11.18
CA TYR A 137 -5.87 0.90 12.09
C TYR A 137 -6.02 0.43 13.54
N ARG A 138 -5.30 1.10 14.45
CA ARG A 138 -5.34 0.79 15.89
C ARG A 138 -6.72 1.01 16.52
N ASP A 139 -7.52 1.90 15.96
CA ASP A 139 -8.91 2.14 16.40
C ASP A 139 -9.91 1.12 15.82
N GLY A 140 -9.44 0.15 15.02
CA GLY A 140 -10.25 -0.88 14.39
C GLY A 140 -10.84 -0.50 13.03
N ALA A 141 -10.70 0.74 12.58
CA ALA A 141 -11.09 1.14 11.23
C ALA A 141 -10.26 0.38 10.18
N VAL A 142 -10.84 0.07 9.03
CA VAL A 142 -10.12 -0.60 7.95
C VAL A 142 -9.06 0.35 7.37
N PHE A 143 -7.82 -0.12 7.28
CA PHE A 143 -6.72 0.59 6.64
C PHE A 143 -6.52 0.09 5.21
N LEU A 144 -6.54 -1.23 5.00
CA LEU A 144 -6.29 -1.84 3.70
C LEU A 144 -7.19 -3.05 3.51
N GLU A 145 -7.74 -3.17 2.31
CA GLU A 145 -8.38 -4.39 1.79
C GLU A 145 -7.75 -4.73 0.43
N GLY A 146 -7.44 -6.00 0.24
CA GLY A 146 -6.90 -6.48 -1.03
C GLY A 146 -6.93 -7.99 -1.12
N PHE A 147 -6.26 -8.51 -2.15
CA PHE A 147 -6.22 -9.94 -2.41
C PHE A 147 -4.82 -10.35 -2.86
N LEU A 148 -4.36 -11.51 -2.38
CA LEU A 148 -3.06 -12.07 -2.72
C LEU A 148 -3.25 -13.39 -3.48
N GLU A 149 -2.44 -13.61 -4.51
CA GLU A 149 -2.30 -14.89 -5.21
C GLU A 149 -0.82 -15.27 -5.21
N GLU A 150 -0.51 -16.48 -4.75
CA GLU A 150 0.86 -16.98 -4.63
C GLU A 150 1.84 -16.05 -3.88
N GLY A 151 1.35 -15.24 -2.94
CA GLY A 151 2.15 -14.27 -2.18
C GLY A 151 2.27 -12.88 -2.81
N GLU A 152 1.67 -12.65 -3.97
CA GLU A 152 1.71 -11.38 -4.70
C GLU A 152 0.33 -10.72 -4.75
N TRP A 153 0.27 -9.38 -4.82
CA TRP A 153 -0.99 -8.66 -4.98
C TRP A 153 -1.65 -9.03 -6.31
N SER A 154 -2.93 -9.38 -6.26
CA SER A 154 -3.74 -9.72 -7.42
C SER A 154 -5.16 -9.19 -7.23
N GLY A 155 -5.78 -8.68 -8.28
CA GLY A 155 -7.11 -8.09 -8.20
C GLY A 155 -7.15 -6.72 -7.51
N PRO A 156 -8.31 -6.31 -6.98
CA PRO A 156 -8.48 -4.97 -6.42
C PRO A 156 -7.74 -4.78 -5.10
N LEU A 157 -7.15 -3.61 -4.91
CA LEU A 157 -6.56 -3.16 -3.65
C LEU A 157 -7.07 -1.76 -3.31
N THR A 158 -7.59 -1.61 -2.10
CA THR A 158 -8.08 -0.35 -1.56
C THR A 158 -7.37 -0.02 -0.25
N ILE A 159 -6.88 1.20 -0.13
CA ILE A 159 -6.38 1.74 1.15
C ILE A 159 -7.29 2.89 1.53
N PHE A 160 -7.66 2.94 2.80
CA PHE A 160 -8.61 3.89 3.34
C PHE A 160 -7.89 4.96 4.15
N HIS A 161 -8.51 6.14 4.25
CA HIS A 161 -8.20 7.14 5.27
C HIS A 161 -8.75 6.67 6.64
N PRO A 162 -8.28 7.23 7.76
CA PRO A 162 -8.82 6.90 9.09
C PRO A 162 -10.32 7.16 9.25
N ASN A 163 -10.90 8.04 8.41
CA ASN A 163 -12.34 8.30 8.40
C ASN A 163 -13.16 7.29 7.57
N GLY A 164 -12.52 6.24 7.05
CA GLY A 164 -13.15 5.20 6.22
C GLY A 164 -13.32 5.56 4.74
N THR A 165 -12.91 6.74 4.30
CA THR A 165 -12.98 7.12 2.89
C THR A 165 -11.85 6.42 2.11
N PRO A 166 -12.11 5.81 0.94
CA PRO A 166 -11.05 5.26 0.09
C PRO A 166 -10.02 6.34 -0.25
N TRP A 167 -8.78 6.15 0.15
CA TRP A 167 -7.67 7.03 -0.22
C TRP A 167 -7.05 6.60 -1.54
N PHE A 168 -6.89 5.30 -1.74
CA PHE A 168 -6.18 4.70 -2.86
C PHE A 168 -6.99 3.53 -3.36
N GLU A 169 -7.20 3.47 -4.68
CA GLU A 169 -7.88 2.37 -5.35
C GLU A 169 -7.04 2.00 -6.57
N ALA A 170 -6.61 0.73 -6.62
CA ALA A 170 -5.89 0.20 -7.77
C ALA A 170 -6.28 -1.27 -8.01
N ARG A 171 -5.83 -1.80 -9.14
CA ARG A 171 -5.87 -3.24 -9.42
C ARG A 171 -4.46 -3.73 -9.71
N PHE A 172 -4.17 -4.93 -9.24
CA PHE A 172 -2.93 -5.64 -9.47
C PHE A 172 -3.19 -6.90 -10.31
N ASP A 173 -2.17 -7.33 -11.04
CA ASP A 173 -2.08 -8.58 -11.76
C ASP A 173 -0.65 -9.12 -11.58
N ALA A 174 -0.50 -10.30 -10.96
CA ALA A 174 0.80 -10.89 -10.61
C ALA A 174 1.80 -9.88 -10.00
N GLY A 175 1.36 -9.15 -8.97
CA GLY A 175 2.19 -8.16 -8.27
C GLY A 175 2.39 -6.83 -8.99
N HIS A 176 1.95 -6.69 -10.23
CA HIS A 176 2.08 -5.46 -11.01
C HIS A 176 0.78 -4.67 -11.06
N LEU A 177 0.85 -3.33 -11.05
CA LEU A 177 -0.33 -2.49 -11.26
C LEU A 177 -0.86 -2.66 -12.68
N GLU A 178 -2.17 -2.83 -12.79
CA GLU A 178 -2.86 -3.05 -14.06
C GLU A 178 -4.20 -2.35 -14.08
N GLY A 179 -4.45 -1.56 -15.11
CA GLY A 179 -5.71 -0.85 -15.31
C GLY A 179 -5.82 0.44 -14.50
N GLY A 180 -7.01 0.69 -13.93
CA GLY A 180 -7.35 1.98 -13.32
C GLY A 180 -6.67 2.21 -11.97
N PHE A 181 -6.14 3.42 -11.79
CA PHE A 181 -5.55 3.90 -10.55
C PHE A 181 -6.20 5.21 -10.13
N ARG A 182 -6.57 5.34 -8.86
CA ARG A 182 -7.17 6.57 -8.31
C ARG A 182 -6.69 6.84 -6.89
N THR A 183 -6.54 8.11 -6.55
CA THR A 183 -6.49 8.56 -5.15
C THR A 183 -7.54 9.60 -4.85
N ARG A 184 -7.96 9.69 -3.60
CA ARG A 184 -8.96 10.66 -3.13
C ARG A 184 -8.49 11.38 -1.88
N TYR A 185 -8.97 12.60 -1.72
CA TYR A 185 -8.86 13.35 -0.49
C TYR A 185 -9.73 12.74 0.63
N PRO A 186 -9.50 13.10 1.91
CA PRO A 186 -10.32 12.63 3.02
C PRO A 186 -11.80 12.99 2.92
N ASP A 187 -12.16 14.01 2.15
CA ASP A 187 -13.55 14.39 1.86
C ASP A 187 -14.20 13.54 0.74
N GLY A 188 -13.45 12.58 0.17
CA GLY A 188 -13.90 11.70 -0.92
C GLY A 188 -13.71 12.28 -2.32
N ALA A 189 -13.29 13.54 -2.44
CA ALA A 189 -13.04 14.15 -3.73
C ALA A 189 -11.83 13.52 -4.41
N LEU A 190 -11.94 13.33 -5.73
CA LEU A 190 -10.86 12.78 -6.55
C LEU A 190 -9.62 13.68 -6.41
N GLU A 191 -8.50 13.09 -6.01
CA GLU A 191 -7.21 13.79 -5.91
C GLU A 191 -6.39 13.55 -7.18
N SER A 192 -6.30 12.30 -7.61
CA SER A 192 -5.60 11.93 -8.82
C SER A 192 -6.17 10.67 -9.46
N GLU A 193 -5.97 10.52 -10.76
CA GLU A 193 -6.26 9.29 -11.47
C GLU A 193 -5.30 9.11 -12.64
N THR A 194 -5.02 7.85 -12.97
CA THR A 194 -4.29 7.45 -14.16
C THR A 194 -4.64 6.01 -14.51
N ARG A 195 -3.93 5.44 -15.48
CA ARG A 195 -3.95 4.02 -15.80
C ARG A 195 -2.53 3.46 -15.77
N PHE A 196 -2.44 2.18 -15.46
CA PHE A 196 -1.22 1.41 -15.49
C PHE A 196 -1.35 0.24 -16.46
N GLN A 197 -0.24 -0.12 -17.10
CA GLN A 197 -0.10 -1.31 -17.89
C GLN A 197 1.25 -1.96 -17.58
N HIS A 198 1.23 -3.23 -17.14
CA HIS A 198 2.43 -3.96 -16.72
C HIS A 198 3.28 -3.18 -15.70
N GLY A 199 2.63 -2.55 -14.72
CA GLY A 199 3.29 -1.78 -13.67
C GLY A 199 3.84 -0.41 -14.08
N ARG A 200 3.62 0.05 -15.33
CA ARG A 200 4.02 1.37 -15.82
C ARG A 200 2.83 2.27 -16.05
N GLU A 201 2.95 3.57 -15.76
CA GLU A 201 1.91 4.55 -16.07
C GLU A 201 1.70 4.61 -17.59
N ASP A 202 0.45 4.38 -18.03
CA ASP A 202 0.05 4.36 -19.43
C ASP A 202 -1.38 4.90 -19.60
N GLY A 203 -1.49 6.13 -20.07
CA GLY A 203 -2.73 6.84 -20.32
C GLY A 203 -2.73 8.29 -19.82
N LEU A 204 -3.92 8.85 -19.68
CA LEU A 204 -4.12 10.23 -19.23
C LEU A 204 -4.05 10.30 -17.70
N ALA A 205 -2.98 10.90 -17.18
CA ALA A 205 -2.83 11.20 -15.76
C ALA A 205 -3.42 12.57 -15.44
N ARG A 206 -4.34 12.62 -14.45
CA ARG A 206 -5.00 13.84 -14.00
C ARG A 206 -4.83 14.02 -12.49
N SER A 207 -4.69 15.27 -12.05
CA SER A 207 -4.79 15.64 -10.64
C SER A 207 -5.72 16.84 -10.46
N PHE A 208 -6.34 16.93 -9.29
CA PHE A 208 -7.36 17.92 -8.97
C PHE A 208 -6.99 18.68 -7.70
N TYR A 209 -7.57 19.86 -7.54
CA TYR A 209 -7.51 20.58 -6.27
C TYR A 209 -8.49 19.96 -5.26
N PRO A 210 -8.24 20.06 -3.95
CA PRO A 210 -9.21 19.68 -2.93
C PRO A 210 -10.54 20.43 -3.10
N THR A 211 -11.64 19.87 -2.60
CA THR A 211 -12.96 20.52 -2.64
C THR A 211 -12.95 21.90 -1.98
N ALA A 212 -12.23 22.04 -0.86
CA ALA A 212 -12.03 23.33 -0.18
C ALA A 212 -11.33 24.40 -1.05
N MET A 213 -10.72 24.01 -2.16
CA MET A 213 -10.11 24.88 -3.16
C MET A 213 -10.86 24.89 -4.51
N GLY A 214 -12.08 24.33 -4.55
CA GLY A 214 -12.98 24.33 -5.71
C GLY A 214 -13.00 23.04 -6.54
N GLY A 215 -12.20 22.01 -6.20
CA GLY A 215 -12.30 20.70 -6.85
C GLY A 215 -11.82 20.64 -8.32
N ARG A 216 -11.28 21.74 -8.85
CA ARG A 216 -11.00 21.87 -10.29
C ARG A 216 -9.74 21.12 -10.71
N LEU A 217 -9.64 20.81 -12.00
CA LEU A 217 -8.45 20.21 -12.60
C LEU A 217 -7.23 21.07 -12.27
N LYS A 218 -6.21 20.40 -11.73
CA LYS A 218 -4.93 21.01 -11.35
C LYS A 218 -3.87 20.68 -12.38
N SER A 219 -3.79 19.44 -12.85
CA SER A 219 -2.86 19.07 -13.92
C SER A 219 -3.39 17.93 -14.77
N GLU A 220 -2.95 17.89 -16.02
CA GLU A 220 -3.17 16.77 -16.93
C GLU A 220 -1.95 16.53 -17.81
N VAL A 221 -1.62 15.26 -18.03
CA VAL A 221 -0.53 14.84 -18.92
C VAL A 221 -0.82 13.45 -19.48
N HIS A 222 -0.49 13.23 -20.75
CA HIS A 222 -0.51 11.89 -21.33
C HIS A 222 0.82 11.20 -20.99
N VAL A 223 0.77 9.94 -20.57
CA VAL A 223 1.95 9.13 -20.25
C VAL A 223 1.87 7.83 -21.04
N GLU A 224 2.97 7.42 -21.66
CA GLU A 224 3.10 6.10 -22.30
C GLU A 224 4.34 5.42 -21.73
N ALA A 225 4.17 4.24 -21.11
CA ALA A 225 5.24 3.52 -20.44
C ALA A 225 6.17 4.42 -19.57
N ASP A 226 5.56 5.16 -18.64
CA ASP A 226 6.21 6.14 -17.73
C ASP A 226 6.83 7.38 -18.40
N GLN A 227 6.72 7.52 -19.73
CA GLN A 227 7.22 8.67 -20.48
C GLN A 227 6.11 9.69 -20.71
N LEU A 228 6.39 10.96 -20.40
CA LEU A 228 5.46 12.04 -20.68
C LEU A 228 5.33 12.23 -22.20
N MET A 229 4.09 12.17 -22.68
CA MET A 229 3.72 12.39 -24.07
C MET A 229 2.95 13.72 -24.21
N GLY A 230 3.27 14.44 -25.29
CA GLY A 230 2.58 15.67 -25.65
C GLY A 230 2.78 16.81 -24.65
N GLU A 231 1.72 17.60 -24.46
CA GLU A 231 1.72 18.79 -23.62
C GLU A 231 1.25 18.45 -22.19
N HIS A 232 2.10 18.71 -21.20
CA HIS A 232 1.70 18.70 -19.80
C HIS A 232 1.12 20.05 -19.44
N ARG A 233 -0.10 20.08 -18.91
CA ARG A 233 -0.77 21.33 -18.49
C ARG A 233 -0.88 21.40 -16.97
N LEU A 234 -0.52 22.54 -16.40
CA LEU A 234 -0.72 22.89 -15.01
C LEU A 234 -1.65 24.11 -14.94
N LEU A 235 -2.75 23.98 -14.23
CA LEU A 235 -3.77 24.99 -14.07
C LEU A 235 -3.78 25.50 -12.62
N ASP A 236 -4.18 26.75 -12.43
CA ASP A 236 -4.46 27.28 -11.08
C ASP A 236 -5.88 26.94 -10.63
N ARG A 237 -6.25 27.38 -9.42
CA ARG A 237 -7.58 27.13 -8.84
C ARG A 237 -8.72 27.79 -9.63
N SER A 238 -8.42 28.82 -10.43
CA SER A 238 -9.37 29.47 -11.34
C SER A 238 -9.46 28.76 -12.70
N GLY A 239 -8.74 27.64 -12.89
CA GLY A 239 -8.70 26.90 -14.14
C GLY A 239 -7.89 27.61 -15.23
N ARG A 240 -7.11 28.64 -14.88
CA ARG A 240 -6.23 29.32 -15.84
C ARG A 240 -4.95 28.51 -15.98
N LEU A 241 -4.50 28.32 -17.23
CA LEU A 241 -3.21 27.69 -17.50
C LEU A 241 -2.09 28.52 -16.88
N VAL A 242 -1.37 27.92 -15.95
CA VAL A 242 -0.18 28.51 -15.31
C VAL A 242 1.05 28.17 -16.11
N ARG A 243 1.11 26.93 -16.61
CA ARG A 243 2.30 26.40 -17.26
C ARG A 243 1.94 25.26 -18.20
N SER A 244 2.65 25.19 -19.32
CA SER A 244 2.71 23.98 -20.12
C SER A 244 4.11 23.68 -20.66
N ASN A 245 4.34 22.43 -21.06
CA ASN A 245 5.62 21.95 -21.61
C ASN A 245 5.34 20.80 -22.59
N ARG A 246 5.97 20.81 -23.78
CA ARG A 246 5.92 19.71 -24.76
C ARG A 246 7.23 18.92 -24.77
N ARG A 247 7.14 17.60 -24.93
CA ARG A 247 8.31 16.71 -25.08
C ARG A 247 9.27 17.24 -26.17
N GLY A 248 10.51 17.57 -25.79
CA GLY A 248 11.53 18.16 -26.66
C GLY A 248 11.96 19.58 -26.26
N ASP A 249 11.16 20.25 -25.42
CA ASP A 249 11.52 21.51 -24.79
C ASP A 249 12.59 21.24 -23.71
N ALA A 250 13.74 21.91 -23.80
CA ALA A 250 14.79 21.85 -22.78
C ALA A 250 14.17 22.11 -21.38
N PRO A 251 14.71 21.58 -20.27
CA PRO A 251 14.15 21.78 -18.92
C PRO A 251 14.07 23.26 -18.49
N ALA A 252 14.61 24.18 -19.28
CA ALA A 252 14.56 25.63 -19.13
C ALA A 252 13.49 26.35 -19.98
N SER A 253 12.89 25.74 -21.00
CA SER A 253 11.85 26.39 -21.84
C SER A 253 10.45 26.15 -21.30
N TRP A 254 10.24 26.56 -20.04
CA TRP A 254 8.89 26.75 -19.51
C TRP A 254 8.34 28.05 -20.10
N SER A 255 7.37 27.97 -21.02
CA SER A 255 6.61 29.16 -21.41
C SER A 255 5.66 29.53 -20.27
N ARG A 256 5.95 30.63 -19.55
CA ARG A 256 4.92 31.34 -18.80
C ARG A 256 3.96 31.94 -19.82
N SER A 257 2.68 31.67 -19.71
CA SER A 257 1.67 32.38 -20.51
C SER A 257 1.84 33.88 -20.25
N ALA A 258 2.18 34.64 -21.29
CA ALA A 258 2.22 36.09 -21.24
C ALA A 258 0.86 36.59 -20.74
N SER A 259 0.88 37.46 -19.75
CA SER A 259 -0.29 38.21 -19.32
C SER A 259 -0.85 38.96 -20.54
N VAL A 260 -2.10 38.67 -20.90
CA VAL A 260 -2.91 39.52 -21.77
C VAL A 260 -2.92 40.93 -21.11
N PRO A 261 -2.54 42.01 -21.83
CA PRO A 261 -2.70 43.36 -21.30
C PRO A 261 -4.18 43.61 -21.03
N ALA A 262 -4.50 44.20 -19.89
CA ALA A 262 -5.81 44.80 -19.69
C ALA A 262 -5.87 46.06 -20.57
N ASP A 263 -6.93 46.17 -21.37
CA ASP A 263 -7.30 47.40 -22.10
C ASP A 263 -7.62 48.56 -21.15
#